data_AF-A0A364MS94-F1
#
_entry.id   AF-A0A364MS94-F1
#
_cell.length_a   1.000
_cell.length_b   1.000
_cell.length_c   1.000
_cell.angle_alpha   90.00
_cell.angle_beta   90.00
_cell.angle_gamma   90.00
#
_symmetry.space_group_name_H-M   'P 1'
#
loop_
_entity.id
_entity.type
_entity.pdbx_description
1 polymer ?
#
loop_
_entity_poly.entity_id
_entity_poly.type
_entity_poly.pdbx_seq_one_letter_code
_entity_poly.pdbx_strand_id
1 'polypeptide(L)'
;MLENSDSKEEDNRQNETVRDFKRQLRAQAKQTASLMELVTQLTAQIMATPNERPKPPPKMATPEKYDGGRTELRTFLTTIELYCEFHERAITRLKQTKSVSSYTAEFKQL
;
A
#
# COMPACT_ATOMS: atom_id res chain seq x y z
N MET A 1 50.50 -40.41 -38.86
CA MET A 1 49.61 -39.24 -39.06
C MET A 1 48.50 -39.32 -38.02
N LEU A 2 48.66 -38.61 -36.90
CA LEU A 2 47.68 -38.54 -35.81
C LEU A 2 47.94 -37.23 -35.06
N GLU A 3 47.28 -36.16 -35.48
CA GLU A 3 47.24 -34.86 -34.78
C GLU A 3 46.27 -34.00 -35.60
N ASN A 4 45.00 -33.93 -35.20
CA ASN A 4 43.99 -32.97 -35.70
C ASN A 4 42.61 -33.10 -35.03
N SER A 5 42.40 -34.07 -34.12
CA SER A 5 41.09 -34.27 -33.47
C SER A 5 40.86 -33.38 -32.24
N ASP A 6 41.92 -33.04 -31.49
CA ASP A 6 41.80 -32.34 -30.20
C ASP A 6 41.38 -30.86 -30.36
N SER A 7 41.91 -30.18 -31.38
CA SER A 7 41.63 -28.77 -31.65
C SER A 7 40.18 -28.48 -32.08
N LYS A 8 39.49 -29.45 -32.69
CA LYS A 8 38.09 -29.27 -33.13
C LYS A 8 37.09 -29.48 -32.00
N GLU A 9 37.44 -30.29 -31.00
CA GLU A 9 36.57 -30.55 -29.84
C GLU A 9 36.57 -29.37 -28.86
N GLU A 10 37.71 -28.72 -28.61
CA GLU A 10 37.78 -27.51 -27.78
C GLU A 10 37.04 -26.32 -28.39
N ASP A 11 37.18 -26.10 -29.69
CA ASP A 11 36.54 -25.00 -30.42
C ASP A 11 35.01 -25.17 -30.50
N ASN A 12 34.53 -26.42 -30.50
CA ASN A 12 33.10 -26.72 -30.41
C ASN A 12 32.55 -26.48 -28.99
N ARG A 13 33.30 -26.82 -27.93
CA ARG A 13 32.94 -26.54 -26.52
C ARG A 13 32.92 -25.04 -26.21
N GLN A 14 33.87 -24.27 -26.75
CA GLN A 14 33.88 -22.81 -26.64
C GLN A 14 32.67 -22.18 -27.37
N ASN A 15 32.29 -22.71 -28.53
CA ASN A 15 31.09 -22.25 -29.22
C ASN A 15 29.78 -22.59 -28.48
N GLU A 16 29.71 -23.74 -27.82
CA GLU A 16 28.55 -24.13 -27.00
C GLU A 16 28.39 -23.21 -25.78
N THR A 17 29.47 -22.97 -25.04
CA THR A 17 29.46 -22.06 -23.88
C THR A 17 29.05 -20.62 -24.26
N VAL A 18 29.51 -20.12 -25.42
CA VAL A 18 29.09 -18.81 -25.93
C VAL A 18 27.60 -18.78 -26.31
N ARG A 19 27.07 -19.88 -26.87
CA ARG A 19 25.63 -19.98 -27.18
C ARG A 19 24.78 -20.03 -25.93
N ASP A 20 25.22 -20.77 -24.92
CA ASP A 20 24.53 -20.87 -23.64
C ASP A 20 24.54 -19.53 -22.91
N PHE A 21 25.67 -18.83 -22.90
CA PHE A 21 25.76 -17.47 -22.36
C PHE A 21 24.83 -16.49 -23.10
N LYS A 22 24.76 -16.55 -24.43
CA LYS A 22 23.80 -15.75 -25.22
C LYS A 22 22.35 -16.10 -24.92
N ARG A 23 22.03 -17.39 -24.70
CA ARG A 23 20.68 -17.83 -24.30
C ARG A 23 20.33 -17.29 -22.92
N GLN A 24 21.27 -17.35 -21.98
CA GLN A 24 21.09 -16.86 -20.62
C GLN A 24 20.90 -15.34 -20.60
N LEU A 25 21.69 -14.59 -21.37
CA LEU A 25 21.55 -13.15 -21.51
C LEU A 25 20.19 -12.75 -22.10
N ARG A 26 19.69 -13.51 -23.10
CA ARG A 26 18.35 -13.31 -23.66
C ARG A 26 17.24 -13.63 -22.67
N ALA A 27 17.40 -14.68 -21.87
CA ALA A 27 16.45 -15.02 -20.82
C ALA A 27 16.40 -13.93 -19.74
N GLN A 28 17.57 -13.43 -19.34
CA GLN A 28 17.70 -12.31 -18.42
C GLN A 28 17.07 -11.03 -18.97
N ALA A 29 17.34 -10.68 -20.23
CA ALA A 29 16.75 -9.51 -20.88
C ALA A 29 15.22 -9.58 -20.96
N LYS A 30 14.66 -10.78 -21.13
CA LYS A 30 13.20 -10.99 -21.09
C LYS A 30 12.64 -10.80 -19.68
N GLN A 31 13.32 -11.31 -18.66
CA GLN A 31 12.93 -11.12 -17.27
C GLN A 31 12.98 -9.63 -16.87
N THR A 32 14.03 -8.91 -17.26
CA THR A 32 14.14 -7.47 -16.95
C THR A 32 13.10 -6.64 -17.70
N ALA A 33 12.80 -6.97 -18.96
CA ALA A 33 11.74 -6.31 -19.71
C ALA A 33 10.36 -6.51 -19.04
N SER A 34 10.04 -7.73 -18.61
CA SER A 34 8.78 -8.03 -17.92
C SER A 34 8.65 -7.30 -16.58
N LEU A 35 9.73 -7.23 -15.79
CA LEU A 35 9.75 -6.45 -14.55
C LEU A 35 9.54 -4.96 -14.82
N MET A 36 10.17 -4.43 -15.87
CA MET A 36 10.04 -3.03 -16.25
C MET A 36 8.62 -2.69 -16.71
N GLU A 37 7.95 -3.60 -17.41
CA GLU A 37 6.54 -3.46 -17.79
C GLU A 37 5.62 -3.43 -16.57
N LEU A 38 5.84 -4.32 -15.60
CA LEU A 38 5.09 -4.35 -14.34
C LEU A 38 5.28 -3.05 -13.53
N VAL A 39 6.53 -2.55 -13.43
CA VAL A 39 6.84 -1.27 -12.78
C VAL A 39 6.15 -0.12 -13.49
N THR A 40 6.14 -0.13 -14.83
CA THR A 40 5.47 0.91 -15.63
C THR A 40 3.96 0.88 -15.39
N GLN A 41 3.36 -0.31 -15.33
CA GLN A 41 1.93 -0.48 -15.06
C GLN A 41 1.54 0.00 -13.65
N LEU A 42 2.32 -0.35 -12.62
CA LEU A 42 2.10 0.13 -11.25
C LEU A 42 2.27 1.64 -11.15
N THR A 43 3.28 2.20 -11.84
CA THR A 43 3.52 3.64 -11.86
C THR A 43 2.38 4.38 -12.55
N ALA A 44 1.90 3.86 -13.69
CA ALA A 44 0.72 4.40 -14.36
C ALA A 44 -0.52 4.33 -13.46
N GLN A 45 -0.69 3.24 -12.69
CA GLN A 45 -1.80 3.12 -11.75
C GLN A 45 -1.72 4.16 -10.62
N ILE A 46 -0.55 4.38 -10.04
CA ILE A 46 -0.35 5.39 -8.97
C ILE A 46 -0.54 6.82 -9.51
N MET A 47 -0.12 7.08 -10.75
CA MET A 47 -0.29 8.40 -11.38
C MET A 47 -1.71 8.62 -11.92
N ALA A 48 -2.42 7.55 -12.28
CA ALA A 48 -3.80 7.58 -12.76
C ALA A 48 -4.83 7.46 -11.63
N THR A 49 -4.46 7.03 -10.43
CA THR A 49 -5.34 7.17 -9.26
C THR A 49 -5.56 8.66 -9.05
N PRO A 50 -6.82 9.15 -9.16
CA PRO A 50 -7.11 10.51 -8.77
C PRO A 50 -6.63 10.66 -7.33
N ASN A 51 -5.88 11.73 -7.07
CA ASN A 51 -5.59 12.18 -5.71
C ASN A 51 -6.93 12.61 -5.07
N GLU A 52 -7.81 11.65 -4.81
CA GLU A 52 -9.06 11.86 -4.13
C GLU A 52 -8.65 12.36 -2.75
N ARG A 53 -8.93 13.65 -2.51
CA ARG A 53 -8.80 14.21 -1.17
C ARG A 53 -9.46 13.23 -0.20
N PRO A 54 -8.86 12.98 0.98
CA PRO A 54 -9.47 12.09 1.96
C PRO A 54 -10.94 12.46 2.10
N LYS A 55 -11.83 11.51 1.79
CA LYS A 55 -13.27 11.77 1.93
C LYS A 55 -13.48 12.20 3.38
N PRO A 56 -14.12 13.36 3.61
CA PRO A 56 -14.35 13.82 4.96
C PRO A 56 -15.08 12.70 5.72
N PRO A 57 -14.71 12.45 6.99
CA PRO A 57 -15.41 11.44 7.76
C PRO A 57 -16.91 11.74 7.75
N PRO A 58 -17.76 10.70 7.80
CA PRO A 58 -19.20 10.91 7.94
C PRO A 58 -19.47 11.84 9.12
N LYS A 59 -20.42 12.76 8.96
CA LYS A 59 -20.85 13.65 10.04
C LYS A 59 -22.24 13.19 10.47
N MET A 60 -22.43 12.98 11.77
CA MET A 60 -23.74 12.69 12.35
C MET A 60 -24.27 13.97 13.01
N ALA A 61 -25.56 14.26 12.84
CA ALA A 61 -26.19 15.39 13.51
C ALA A 61 -26.25 15.14 15.02
N THR A 62 -26.07 16.19 15.81
CA THR A 62 -26.24 16.11 17.26
C THR A 62 -27.72 15.90 17.59
N PRO A 63 -28.05 14.90 18.43
CA PRO A 63 -29.44 14.65 18.84
C PRO A 63 -30.05 15.88 19.51
N GLU A 64 -31.30 16.19 19.19
CA GLU A 64 -32.07 17.24 19.84
C GLU A 64 -32.44 16.87 21.28
N LYS A 65 -32.89 17.85 22.07
CA LYS A 65 -33.35 17.61 23.44
C LYS A 65 -34.64 16.78 23.42
N TYR A 66 -34.82 15.97 24.46
CA TYR A 66 -36.03 15.18 24.62
C TYR A 66 -37.15 16.01 25.26
N ASP A 67 -38.24 16.19 24.53
CA ASP A 67 -39.39 17.02 24.95
C ASP A 67 -40.49 16.23 25.68
N GLY A 68 -40.24 14.97 26.06
CA GLY A 68 -41.15 14.22 26.93
C GLY A 68 -42.24 13.40 26.23
N GLY A 69 -42.22 13.31 24.90
CA GLY A 69 -43.19 12.52 24.13
C GLY A 69 -43.08 11.01 24.37
N ARG A 70 -44.13 10.38 24.94
CA ARG A 70 -44.16 8.92 25.24
C ARG A 70 -43.88 8.03 24.02
N THR A 71 -44.29 8.45 22.83
CA THR A 71 -44.07 7.72 21.57
C THR A 71 -42.67 7.94 21.00
N GLU A 72 -42.03 9.04 21.38
CA GLU A 72 -40.74 9.49 20.85
C GLU A 72 -39.57 9.05 21.72
N LEU A 73 -39.82 8.67 22.99
CA LEU A 73 -38.80 8.20 23.93
C LEU A 73 -37.91 7.12 23.33
N ARG A 74 -38.51 6.12 22.67
CA ARG A 74 -37.75 5.02 22.05
C ARG A 74 -36.83 5.54 20.95
N THR A 75 -37.35 6.39 20.07
CA THR A 75 -36.59 7.00 18.98
C THR A 75 -35.46 7.88 19.51
N PHE A 76 -35.73 8.68 20.54
CA PHE A 76 -34.73 9.51 21.20
C PHE A 76 -33.59 8.66 21.78
N LEU A 77 -33.91 7.64 22.57
CA LEU A 77 -32.92 6.76 23.18
C LEU A 77 -32.05 6.06 22.12
N THR A 78 -32.66 5.52 21.06
CA THR A 78 -31.92 4.90 19.95
C THR A 78 -31.01 5.89 19.22
N THR A 79 -31.47 7.14 19.05
CA THR A 79 -30.67 8.19 18.40
C THR A 79 -29.45 8.59 19.25
N ILE A 80 -29.63 8.65 20.57
CA ILE A 80 -28.55 8.91 21.53
C ILE A 80 -27.52 7.77 21.53
N GLU A 81 -27.98 6.52 21.59
CA GLU A 81 -27.11 5.33 21.55
C GLU A 81 -26.24 5.31 20.29
N LEU A 82 -26.86 5.51 19.13
CA LEU A 82 -26.15 5.57 17.85
C LEU A 82 -25.13 6.72 17.80
N TYR A 83 -25.49 7.89 18.34
CA TYR A 83 -24.59 9.05 18.40
C TYR A 83 -23.37 8.78 19.27
N CYS A 84 -23.57 8.14 20.43
CA CYS A 84 -22.49 7.75 21.34
C CYS A 84 -21.54 6.75 20.67
N GLU A 85 -22.05 5.67 20.08
CA GLU A 85 -21.21 4.68 19.38
C GLU A 85 -20.41 5.29 18.23
N PHE A 86 -21.04 6.18 17.46
CA PHE A 86 -20.41 6.86 16.34
C PHE A 86 -19.21 7.71 16.78
N HIS A 87 -19.36 8.46 17.87
CA HIS A 87 -18.33 9.36 18.38
C HIS A 87 -17.28 8.65 19.26
N GLU A 88 -17.62 7.58 19.96
CA GLU A 88 -16.66 6.76 20.70
C GLU A 88 -15.63 6.11 19.77
N ARG A 89 -16.09 5.62 18.61
CA ARG A 89 -15.20 5.15 17.53
C ARG A 89 -14.37 6.27 16.91
N ALA A 90 -14.85 7.51 16.93
CA ALA A 90 -14.05 8.67 16.50
C ALA A 90 -12.97 9.02 17.53
N ILE A 91 -13.24 8.89 18.82
CA ILE A 91 -12.28 9.11 19.92
C ILE A 91 -11.15 8.09 19.88
N THR A 92 -11.44 6.80 19.65
CA THR A 92 -10.39 5.77 19.48
C THR A 92 -9.62 5.88 18.16
N ARG A 93 -10.17 6.58 17.16
CA ARG A 93 -9.52 6.92 15.89
C ARG A 93 -8.75 8.24 15.90
N LEU A 94 -8.79 9.00 16.99
CA LEU A 94 -7.79 10.03 17.27
C LEU A 94 -6.45 9.32 17.47
N LYS A 95 -5.84 8.93 16.35
CA LYS A 95 -4.45 8.51 16.27
C LYS A 95 -3.65 9.60 16.97
N GLN A 96 -2.80 9.21 17.90
CA GLN A 96 -1.78 10.08 18.47
C GLN A 96 -1.18 10.92 17.33
N THR A 97 -1.48 12.21 17.32
CA THR A 97 -1.07 13.11 16.23
C THR A 97 0.42 13.43 16.31
N LYS A 98 1.02 13.17 17.47
CA LYS A 98 2.44 13.29 17.76
C LYS A 98 2.89 12.07 18.55
N SER A 99 4.15 11.67 18.38
CA SER A 99 4.75 10.63 19.23
C SER A 99 4.76 11.10 20.70
N VAL A 100 4.69 10.15 21.64
CA VAL A 100 4.82 10.42 23.08
C VAL A 100 6.09 11.24 23.39
N SER A 101 7.17 11.01 22.64
CA SER A 101 8.42 11.79 22.75
C SER A 101 8.26 13.28 22.45
N SER A 102 7.35 13.66 21.54
CA SER A 102 7.09 15.08 21.22
C SER A 102 6.50 15.83 22.43
N TYR A 103 5.61 15.18 23.19
CA TYR A 103 5.03 15.79 24.38
C TYR A 103 6.05 15.94 25.52
N THR A 104 7.00 15.00 25.64
CA THR A 104 8.07 15.09 26.64
C THR A 104 9.07 16.22 26.36
N ALA A 105 9.24 16.60 25.10
CA ALA A 105 10.08 17.74 24.73
C ALA A 105 9.40 19.08 25.05
N GLU A 106 8.10 19.19 24.77
CA GLU A 106 7.30 20.39 25.09
C GLU A 106 7.21 20.61 26.61
N PHE A 107 7.08 19.55 27.42
CA PHE A 107 7.01 19.66 28.89
C PHE A 107 8.35 20.07 29.54
N LYS A 108 9.49 19.74 28.93
CA LYS A 108 10.82 20.14 29.44
C LYS A 108 11.19 21.59 29.15
N GLN A 109 10.42 22.28 28.32
CA GLN A 109 10.62 23.69 27.97
C GLN A 109 9.77 24.66 28.83
N LEU A 110 8.96 24.12 29.75
CA LEU A 110 8.21 24.85 30.78
C LEU A 110 8.96 24.77 32.12
#